data_AF-Q0FHF0-F1
#
_entry.id   AF-Q0FHF0-F1
#
_cell.length_a   1.000
_cell.length_b   1.000
_cell.length_c   1.000
_cell.angle_alpha   90.00
_cell.angle_beta   90.00
_cell.angle_gamma   90.00
#
_symmetry.space_group_name_H-M   'P 1'
#
loop_
_entity.id
_entity.type
_entity.pdbx_description
1 polymer ?
#
loop_
_entity_poly.entity_id
_entity_poly.type
_entity_poly.pdbx_seq_one_letter_code
_entity_poly.pdbx_strand_id
1 'polypeptide(L)'
;MALYSSALHVFSVDDLTATFSGLQFPDYPEMLDTAGAVVEPYVSHAGNILYGIDNEFGFHVTDFIGAEEKELDGDYAEGFAGNIYGEGGEIVGIAVRNAETDLFLSGAPFGTWSLGLGGSTVKASTEHYTTMQALLSDQAYPGDENAIGGLDDDLKMADLYVAEDGSLTEGPLNDFYVKETVAALQTAMDSPDPALDTVLTDVDFDRDGTLDTYRLTKTTVDYDSDGDGVTEAITVGAVDIGNDGTLDVVDSFLNGYGGEADLTDLLEPNESSVTYNIAYGQDYSVTLKDDGKLLYRWGEAVKRPNDIRMEVNIDLPEEWTVDEDGNGIADSLEDGSNGFVVTKAELIVTHTITNNPNDQIRPEDYENEAAIGRLPSYYIVTDPDDAANTLWVSPVDTYNGLGDALPSYFVLDEAGQIDMSVVGGTAVYNPDGELVGYRNEDAEGNAVGTVLRDMSLVAAAAAADLDFSTEDLAEGFTDSWYT
;
A
#
# COMPACT_ATOMS: atom_id res chain seq x y z
N MET A 1 -4.18 34.29 27.33
CA MET A 1 -4.45 32.89 26.96
C MET A 1 -3.47 32.03 27.72
N ALA A 2 -3.95 30.98 28.39
CA ALA A 2 -3.06 29.93 28.87
C ALA A 2 -2.50 29.19 27.65
N LEU A 3 -1.22 28.81 27.73
CA LEU A 3 -0.57 27.96 26.74
C LEU A 3 -0.52 26.58 27.37
N TYR A 4 -1.09 25.59 26.68
CA TYR A 4 -0.95 24.19 27.04
C TYR A 4 0.09 23.53 26.12
N SER A 5 0.88 22.64 26.69
CA SER A 5 1.75 21.73 25.94
C SER A 5 1.57 20.37 26.57
N SER A 6 1.20 19.37 25.76
CA SER A 6 1.12 18.00 26.22
C SER A 6 2.48 17.51 26.72
N ALA A 7 2.48 16.49 27.56
CA ALA A 7 3.70 15.80 27.89
C ALA A 7 4.30 15.20 26.61
N LEU A 8 5.64 15.22 26.51
CA LEU A 8 6.34 14.50 25.44
C LEU A 8 6.15 13.00 25.67
N HIS A 9 5.59 12.30 24.69
CA HIS A 9 5.55 10.84 24.67
C HIS A 9 6.78 10.29 23.95
N VAL A 10 7.34 9.20 24.48
CA VAL A 10 8.42 8.45 23.85
C VAL A 10 7.89 7.07 23.53
N PHE A 11 7.77 6.77 22.24
CA PHE A 11 7.28 5.47 21.79
C PHE A 11 8.18 4.33 22.30
N SER A 12 7.54 3.24 22.68
CA SER A 12 8.14 2.03 23.22
C SER A 12 7.33 0.81 22.80
N VAL A 13 7.82 -0.38 23.13
CA VAL A 13 7.06 -1.63 22.90
C VAL A 13 5.69 -1.65 23.61
N ASP A 14 5.49 -0.83 24.64
CA ASP A 14 4.21 -0.72 25.35
C ASP A 14 3.11 -0.09 24.47
N ASP A 15 3.49 0.60 23.39
CA ASP A 15 2.55 1.25 22.47
C ASP A 15 2.17 0.35 21.28
N LEU A 16 2.71 -0.87 21.19
CA LEU A 16 2.40 -1.81 20.10
C LEU A 16 0.96 -2.32 20.20
N THR A 17 0.27 -2.33 19.06
CA THR A 17 -1.06 -2.94 18.91
C THR A 17 -0.94 -4.33 18.30
N ALA A 18 -1.76 -5.29 18.74
CA ALA A 18 -1.83 -6.66 18.24
C ALA A 18 -3.03 -6.93 17.33
N THR A 19 -4.15 -6.23 17.55
CA THR A 19 -5.44 -6.53 16.88
C THR A 19 -6.11 -5.27 16.35
N PHE A 20 -7.02 -5.39 15.38
CA PHE A 20 -7.85 -4.27 14.91
C PHE A 20 -8.78 -3.69 15.99
N SER A 21 -9.02 -4.42 17.08
CA SER A 21 -9.80 -3.93 18.23
C SER A 21 -9.02 -3.02 19.19
N GLY A 22 -7.71 -2.80 18.95
CA GLY A 22 -6.85 -1.97 19.79
C GLY A 22 -6.22 -2.69 20.99
N LEU A 23 -6.15 -4.03 21.00
CA LEU A 23 -5.44 -4.78 22.04
C LEU A 23 -3.94 -4.47 21.99
N GLN A 24 -3.37 -3.95 23.10
CA GLN A 24 -1.96 -3.52 23.16
C GLN A 24 -1.07 -4.46 23.98
N PHE A 25 0.25 -4.36 23.78
CA PHE A 25 1.27 -5.17 24.46
C PHE A 25 1.13 -5.24 26.00
N PRO A 26 0.84 -4.15 26.74
CA PRO A 26 0.71 -4.24 28.21
C PRO A 26 -0.43 -5.15 28.66
N ASP A 27 -1.50 -5.23 27.88
CA ASP A 27 -2.67 -6.06 28.15
C ASP A 27 -2.54 -7.47 27.55
N TYR A 28 -1.73 -7.63 26.50
CA TYR A 28 -1.43 -8.91 25.88
C TYR A 28 0.07 -9.10 25.60
N PRO A 29 0.90 -9.38 26.63
CA PRO A 29 2.35 -9.48 26.46
C PRO A 29 2.80 -10.67 25.60
N GLU A 30 1.91 -11.63 25.35
CA GLU A 30 2.18 -12.80 24.50
C GLU A 30 2.33 -12.41 23.02
N MET A 31 1.91 -11.21 22.58
CA MET A 31 2.15 -10.73 21.20
C MET A 31 3.63 -10.54 20.86
N LEU A 32 4.53 -10.49 21.84
CA LEU A 32 5.94 -10.24 21.62
C LEU A 32 6.76 -11.38 22.22
N ASP A 33 7.54 -12.08 21.40
CA ASP A 33 8.40 -13.20 21.84
C ASP A 33 9.65 -12.69 22.57
N THR A 34 9.44 -12.03 23.71
CA THR A 34 10.50 -11.47 24.56
C THR A 34 11.47 -12.53 25.12
N ALA A 35 11.06 -13.79 25.11
CA ALA A 35 11.89 -14.93 25.50
C ALA A 35 12.76 -15.46 24.36
N GLY A 36 12.45 -15.11 23.10
CA GLY A 36 13.06 -15.69 21.91
C GLY A 36 12.85 -17.20 21.80
N ALA A 37 11.69 -17.68 22.24
CA ALA A 37 11.39 -19.11 22.33
C ALA A 37 10.89 -19.70 21.00
N VAL A 38 10.24 -18.89 20.18
CA VAL A 38 9.68 -19.26 18.87
C VAL A 38 10.56 -18.71 17.75
N VAL A 39 10.92 -17.43 17.83
CA VAL A 39 11.77 -16.75 16.85
C VAL A 39 12.98 -16.16 17.55
N GLU A 40 14.18 -16.42 17.00
CA GLU A 40 15.41 -15.85 17.53
C GLU A 40 15.36 -14.31 17.48
N PRO A 41 15.67 -13.60 18.59
CA PRO A 41 15.66 -12.15 18.60
C PRO A 41 16.59 -11.56 17.55
N TYR A 42 16.11 -10.52 16.86
CA TYR A 42 16.88 -9.83 15.85
C TYR A 42 17.69 -8.70 16.47
N VAL A 43 18.99 -8.63 16.17
CA VAL A 43 19.83 -7.49 16.58
C VAL A 43 19.85 -6.48 15.45
N SER A 44 19.22 -5.33 15.66
CA SER A 44 19.25 -4.21 14.72
C SER A 44 20.68 -3.72 14.45
N HIS A 45 20.86 -2.98 13.35
CA HIS A 45 22.16 -2.40 13.02
C HIS A 45 22.72 -1.49 14.13
N ALA A 46 21.85 -0.76 14.83
CA ALA A 46 22.22 0.07 15.98
C ALA A 46 22.52 -0.74 17.27
N GLY A 47 22.44 -2.08 17.21
CA GLY A 47 22.69 -2.97 18.34
C GLY A 47 21.51 -3.19 19.28
N ASN A 48 20.33 -2.62 18.99
CA ASN A 48 19.11 -2.87 19.77
C ASN A 48 18.59 -4.29 19.50
N ILE A 49 18.15 -4.96 20.56
CA ILE A 49 17.52 -6.28 20.47
C ILE A 49 16.03 -6.08 20.19
N LEU A 50 15.55 -6.69 19.11
CA LEU A 50 14.17 -6.70 18.68
C LEU A 50 13.60 -8.12 18.80
N TYR A 51 12.35 -8.23 19.19
CA TYR A 51 11.66 -9.50 19.41
C TYR A 51 10.56 -9.68 18.36
N GLY A 52 10.31 -10.94 17.96
CA GLY A 52 9.27 -11.26 16.99
C GLY A 52 7.89 -10.86 17.50
N ILE A 53 7.05 -10.35 16.60
CA ILE A 53 5.70 -9.87 16.88
C ILE A 53 4.70 -10.84 16.28
N ASP A 54 3.66 -11.18 17.04
CA ASP A 54 2.43 -11.87 16.63
C ASP A 54 1.30 -10.81 16.60
N ASN A 55 0.75 -10.53 15.42
CA ASN A 55 -0.33 -9.55 15.23
C ASN A 55 -1.25 -9.90 14.04
N GLU A 56 -2.42 -9.26 13.99
CA GLU A 56 -3.42 -9.46 12.93
C GLU A 56 -3.12 -8.67 11.63
N PHE A 57 -2.10 -7.82 11.63
CA PHE A 57 -1.84 -6.85 10.55
C PHE A 57 -0.96 -7.41 9.43
N GLY A 58 -1.01 -8.73 9.24
CA GLY A 58 -0.37 -9.42 8.13
C GLY A 58 -1.33 -10.31 7.36
N PHE A 59 -0.83 -10.95 6.30
CA PHE A 59 -1.69 -11.69 5.38
C PHE A 59 -1.18 -13.11 5.08
N HIS A 60 -2.11 -14.06 4.97
CA HIS A 60 -1.92 -15.30 4.24
C HIS A 60 -2.32 -15.10 2.79
N VAL A 61 -1.33 -15.06 1.89
CA VAL A 61 -1.57 -14.83 0.47
C VAL A 61 -1.65 -16.15 -0.31
N THR A 62 -2.61 -16.23 -1.21
CA THR A 62 -2.82 -17.38 -2.10
C THR A 62 -2.93 -16.89 -3.55
N ASP A 63 -2.05 -17.40 -4.41
CA ASP A 63 -2.05 -17.12 -5.84
C ASP A 63 -3.44 -17.38 -6.47
N PHE A 64 -3.88 -16.42 -7.27
CA PHE A 64 -5.13 -16.37 -8.01
C PHE A 64 -6.40 -16.36 -7.16
N ILE A 65 -6.25 -16.17 -5.84
CA ILE A 65 -7.37 -16.13 -4.90
C ILE A 65 -7.42 -14.77 -4.20
N GLY A 66 -6.37 -14.41 -3.47
CA GLY A 66 -6.36 -13.21 -2.64
C GLY A 66 -5.44 -13.30 -1.44
N ALA A 67 -5.68 -12.39 -0.50
CA ALA A 67 -5.03 -12.28 0.78
C ALA A 67 -6.08 -12.41 1.90
N GLU A 68 -5.83 -13.31 2.83
CA GLU A 68 -6.62 -13.47 4.05
C GLU A 68 -5.85 -12.84 5.21
N GLU A 69 -6.52 -12.08 6.06
CA GLU A 69 -5.90 -11.50 7.25
C GLU A 69 -5.45 -12.60 8.21
N LYS A 70 -4.32 -12.38 8.87
CA LYS A 70 -3.82 -13.28 9.90
C LYS A 70 -4.63 -13.11 11.19
N GLU A 71 -4.66 -14.18 11.97
CA GLU A 71 -5.16 -14.16 13.35
C GLU A 71 -3.96 -14.32 14.30
N LEU A 72 -4.16 -13.96 15.58
CA LEU A 72 -3.19 -14.26 16.62
C LEU A 72 -3.07 -15.77 16.80
N ASP A 73 -1.99 -16.36 16.28
CA ASP A 73 -1.79 -17.80 16.20
C ASP A 73 -0.47 -18.28 16.86
N GLY A 74 0.30 -17.35 17.42
CA GLY A 74 1.61 -17.61 18.01
C GLY A 74 2.72 -17.84 16.96
N ASP A 75 2.47 -17.54 15.69
CA ASP A 75 3.53 -17.20 14.74
C ASP A 75 4.01 -15.77 15.04
N TYR A 76 5.31 -15.56 15.04
CA TYR A 76 5.93 -14.28 15.41
C TYR A 76 6.72 -13.71 14.21
N ALA A 77 6.15 -13.87 13.02
CA ALA A 77 6.78 -13.59 11.73
C ALA A 77 6.34 -12.24 11.13
N GLU A 78 5.43 -11.53 11.79
CA GLU A 78 4.80 -10.27 11.35
C GLU A 78 5.74 -9.06 11.52
N GLY A 79 6.95 -9.30 12.02
CA GLY A 79 7.99 -8.30 12.15
C GLY A 79 8.69 -8.42 13.49
N PHE A 80 9.53 -7.42 13.79
CA PHE A 80 10.25 -7.33 15.05
C PHE A 80 10.16 -5.92 15.63
N ALA A 81 10.05 -5.84 16.96
CA ALA A 81 10.11 -4.57 17.69
C ALA A 81 10.93 -4.67 18.97
N GLY A 82 11.54 -3.56 19.37
CA GLY A 82 12.31 -3.46 20.60
C GLY A 82 12.57 -2.02 21.01
N ASN A 83 12.78 -1.82 22.31
CA ASN A 83 13.10 -0.49 22.85
C ASN A 83 14.52 -0.07 22.48
N ILE A 84 14.69 1.21 22.19
CA ILE A 84 15.99 1.87 22.10
C ILE A 84 16.32 2.43 23.48
N TYR A 85 17.50 2.06 24.00
CA TYR A 85 17.96 2.51 25.30
C TYR A 85 19.06 3.57 25.18
N GLY A 86 18.92 4.65 25.93
CA GLY A 86 19.98 5.66 26.10
C GLY A 86 21.11 5.15 27.01
N GLU A 87 22.18 5.95 27.13
CA GLU A 87 23.36 5.59 27.95
C GLU A 87 23.02 5.33 29.43
N GLY A 88 21.94 5.93 29.94
CA GLY A 88 21.46 5.75 31.31
C GLY A 88 20.47 4.59 31.50
N GLY A 89 20.12 3.86 30.43
CA GLY A 89 19.13 2.78 30.45
C GLY A 89 17.67 3.25 30.38
N GLU A 90 17.43 4.54 30.17
CA GLU A 90 16.11 5.08 29.83
C GLU A 90 15.69 4.69 28.41
N ILE A 91 14.39 4.51 28.18
CA ILE A 91 13.84 4.32 26.84
C ILE A 91 13.84 5.67 26.13
N VAL A 92 14.45 5.74 24.95
CA VAL A 92 14.53 6.95 24.12
C VAL A 92 13.81 6.80 22.78
N GLY A 93 13.23 5.63 22.53
CA GLY A 93 12.40 5.35 21.36
C GLY A 93 12.15 3.86 21.18
N ILE A 94 11.56 3.53 20.03
CA ILE A 94 11.32 2.16 19.57
C ILE A 94 12.06 1.95 18.25
N ALA A 95 12.62 0.75 18.09
CA ALA A 95 13.13 0.26 16.82
C ALA A 95 12.19 -0.82 16.30
N VAL A 96 11.85 -0.73 15.02
CA VAL A 96 10.96 -1.67 14.34
C VAL A 96 11.63 -2.22 13.10
N ARG A 97 11.30 -3.46 12.76
CA ARG A 97 11.65 -4.11 11.49
C ARG A 97 10.40 -4.81 11.00
N ASN A 98 9.80 -4.27 9.95
CA ASN A 98 8.59 -4.84 9.39
C ASN A 98 8.88 -6.16 8.66
N ALA A 99 7.87 -7.02 8.55
CA ALA A 99 7.94 -8.19 7.68
C ALA A 99 8.01 -7.76 6.20
N GLU A 100 8.53 -8.64 5.35
CA GLU A 100 8.55 -8.39 3.91
C GLU A 100 7.11 -8.26 3.39
N THR A 101 6.90 -7.41 2.38
CA THR A 101 5.60 -7.28 1.73
C THR A 101 5.25 -8.56 0.99
N ASP A 102 4.08 -9.12 1.29
CA ASP A 102 3.60 -10.31 0.59
C ASP A 102 3.16 -9.98 -0.84
N LEU A 103 3.38 -10.93 -1.73
CA LEU A 103 3.00 -10.84 -3.14
C LEU A 103 2.28 -12.11 -3.55
N PHE A 104 1.15 -11.96 -4.24
CA PHE A 104 0.48 -13.06 -4.90
C PHE A 104 0.15 -12.73 -6.35
N LEU A 105 0.16 -13.76 -7.18
CA LEU A 105 -0.24 -13.67 -8.57
C LEU A 105 -1.76 -13.51 -8.64
N SER A 106 -2.24 -12.58 -9.46
CA SER A 106 -3.67 -12.41 -9.73
C SER A 106 -4.05 -12.87 -11.14
N GLY A 107 -3.07 -12.92 -12.06
CA GLY A 107 -3.31 -12.96 -13.49
C GLY A 107 -3.72 -11.57 -14.02
N ALA A 108 -3.38 -11.29 -15.29
CA ALA A 108 -3.84 -10.08 -15.95
C ALA A 108 -5.35 -10.16 -16.26
N PRO A 109 -6.11 -9.06 -16.14
CA PRO A 109 -5.71 -7.71 -15.69
C PRO A 109 -6.04 -7.43 -14.22
N PHE A 110 -6.08 -8.44 -13.35
CA PHE A 110 -6.61 -8.34 -11.98
C PHE A 110 -5.64 -7.72 -10.96
N GLY A 111 -4.38 -7.53 -11.35
CA GLY A 111 -3.31 -7.12 -10.46
C GLY A 111 -3.10 -5.61 -10.39
N THR A 112 -2.56 -5.14 -9.28
CA THR A 112 -2.13 -3.74 -9.11
C THR A 112 -0.67 -3.51 -9.50
N TRP A 113 0.06 -4.59 -9.82
CA TRP A 113 1.47 -4.56 -10.20
C TRP A 113 1.72 -5.38 -11.46
N SER A 114 2.47 -4.79 -12.39
CA SER A 114 3.01 -5.51 -13.52
C SER A 114 4.32 -6.20 -13.16
N LEU A 115 4.46 -7.47 -13.55
CA LEU A 115 5.66 -8.27 -13.32
C LEU A 115 6.60 -8.20 -14.53
N GLY A 116 7.77 -7.60 -14.32
CA GLY A 116 8.84 -7.49 -15.32
C GLY A 116 9.77 -8.71 -15.33
N LEU A 117 10.50 -8.85 -16.44
CA LEU A 117 11.59 -9.82 -16.53
C LEU A 117 12.68 -9.49 -15.50
N GLY A 118 13.13 -10.49 -14.75
CA GLY A 118 14.16 -10.33 -13.72
C GLY A 118 13.63 -9.97 -12.32
N GLY A 119 12.31 -9.99 -12.10
CA GLY A 119 11.71 -9.74 -10.78
C GLY A 119 11.37 -8.27 -10.49
N SER A 120 11.64 -7.37 -11.44
CA SER A 120 11.22 -5.97 -11.35
C SER A 120 9.69 -5.87 -11.34
N THR A 121 9.13 -5.00 -10.51
CA THR A 121 7.68 -4.76 -10.44
C THR A 121 7.37 -3.29 -10.65
N VAL A 122 6.35 -2.97 -11.43
CA VAL A 122 5.89 -1.58 -11.65
C VAL A 122 4.42 -1.47 -11.25
N LYS A 123 4.05 -0.40 -10.53
CA LYS A 123 2.66 -0.16 -10.15
C LYS A 123 1.82 0.05 -11.43
N ALA A 124 0.78 -0.75 -11.56
CA ALA A 124 -0.10 -0.84 -12.72
C ALA A 124 -1.56 -0.68 -12.27
N SER A 125 -1.83 0.36 -11.48
CA SER A 125 -3.16 0.72 -10.99
C SER A 125 -3.32 2.22 -10.80
N THR A 126 -4.55 2.72 -10.87
CA THR A 126 -4.91 4.13 -10.61
C THR A 126 -6.33 4.23 -10.08
N GLU A 127 -6.62 5.29 -9.31
CA GLU A 127 -7.99 5.63 -8.90
C GLU A 127 -8.73 6.44 -9.98
N HIS A 128 -8.01 6.92 -11.01
CA HIS A 128 -8.54 7.82 -12.03
C HIS A 128 -8.45 7.20 -13.42
N TYR A 129 -9.59 6.75 -13.97
CA TYR A 129 -9.65 6.17 -15.32
C TYR A 129 -9.10 7.10 -16.42
N THR A 130 -9.43 8.40 -16.34
CA THR A 130 -9.03 9.41 -17.33
C THR A 130 -7.51 9.55 -17.48
N THR A 131 -6.76 9.32 -16.40
CA THR A 131 -5.29 9.32 -16.43
C THR A 131 -4.76 8.20 -17.33
N MET A 132 -5.40 7.04 -17.31
CA MET A 132 -4.98 5.88 -18.10
C MET A 132 -5.54 5.90 -19.51
N GLN A 133 -6.75 6.39 -19.70
CA GLN A 133 -7.32 6.69 -21.02
C GLN A 133 -6.41 7.62 -21.85
N ALA A 134 -5.82 8.63 -21.19
CA ALA A 134 -4.85 9.52 -21.82
C ALA A 134 -3.50 8.84 -22.17
N LEU A 135 -3.14 7.75 -21.48
CA LEU A 135 -1.87 7.05 -21.62
C LEU A 135 -1.94 5.86 -22.60
N LEU A 136 -2.96 5.00 -22.48
CA LEU A 136 -3.13 3.76 -23.23
C LEU A 136 -4.04 3.89 -24.48
N SER A 137 -4.72 5.04 -24.60
CA SER A 137 -5.49 5.52 -25.73
C SER A 137 -7.00 5.24 -25.70
N ASP A 138 -7.74 6.32 -25.47
CA ASP A 138 -9.08 6.62 -26.01
C ASP A 138 -9.18 8.16 -25.99
N GLN A 139 -8.45 8.84 -26.88
CA GLN A 139 -7.73 10.10 -26.60
C GLN A 139 -8.53 11.31 -26.06
N ALA A 140 -9.86 11.27 -26.02
CA ALA A 140 -10.68 12.27 -25.34
C ALA A 140 -11.90 11.70 -24.58
N TYR A 141 -12.48 10.59 -25.02
CA TYR A 141 -13.64 9.92 -24.42
C TYR A 141 -13.67 8.42 -24.79
N PRO A 142 -14.30 7.56 -23.97
CA PRO A 142 -14.59 6.16 -24.28
C PRO A 142 -15.17 5.95 -25.68
N GLY A 143 -14.57 5.09 -26.49
CA GLY A 143 -15.02 4.79 -27.86
C GLY A 143 -14.70 5.88 -28.90
N ASP A 144 -13.63 6.66 -28.70
CA ASP A 144 -13.16 7.64 -29.68
C ASP A 144 -12.70 6.93 -30.97
N GLU A 145 -13.39 7.20 -32.08
CA GLU A 145 -13.06 6.64 -33.41
C GLU A 145 -11.64 7.01 -33.89
N ASN A 146 -11.01 8.02 -33.28
CA ASN A 146 -9.64 8.45 -33.59
C ASN A 146 -8.58 7.88 -32.64
N ALA A 147 -8.96 7.07 -31.66
CA ALA A 147 -8.04 6.38 -30.76
C ALA A 147 -7.09 5.45 -31.53
N ILE A 148 -5.87 5.28 -31.03
CA ILE A 148 -4.86 4.41 -31.67
C ILE A 148 -5.15 2.93 -31.36
N GLY A 149 -5.80 2.66 -30.22
CA GLY A 149 -6.46 1.42 -29.84
C GLY A 149 -7.32 1.68 -28.60
N GLY A 150 -8.64 1.54 -28.72
CA GLY A 150 -9.56 1.82 -27.61
C GLY A 150 -9.44 0.80 -26.48
N LEU A 151 -9.86 1.19 -25.28
CA LEU A 151 -9.95 0.31 -24.13
C LEU A 151 -11.27 -0.48 -24.19
N ASP A 152 -11.24 -1.72 -23.71
CA ASP A 152 -12.44 -2.53 -23.54
C ASP A 152 -13.27 -2.03 -22.35
N ASP A 153 -14.30 -1.24 -22.66
CA ASP A 153 -15.27 -0.74 -21.68
C ASP A 153 -16.47 -1.69 -21.48
N ASP A 154 -16.45 -2.87 -22.08
CA ASP A 154 -17.51 -3.87 -21.99
C ASP A 154 -17.24 -4.87 -20.86
N LEU A 155 -17.33 -4.36 -19.63
CA LEU A 155 -16.96 -5.10 -18.43
C LEU A 155 -18.00 -6.15 -18.04
N LYS A 156 -17.51 -7.26 -17.50
CA LYS A 156 -18.30 -8.30 -16.84
C LYS A 156 -17.82 -8.56 -15.42
N MET A 157 -18.68 -9.17 -14.61
CA MET A 157 -18.40 -9.42 -13.20
C MET A 157 -17.68 -10.76 -13.01
N ALA A 158 -16.59 -10.74 -12.23
CA ALA A 158 -15.89 -11.95 -11.82
C ALA A 158 -16.71 -12.69 -10.75
N ASP A 159 -17.07 -12.04 -9.64
CA ASP A 159 -17.98 -12.53 -8.60
C ASP A 159 -17.90 -14.05 -8.29
N LEU A 160 -16.71 -14.51 -7.90
CA LEU A 160 -16.46 -15.88 -7.48
C LEU A 160 -16.11 -15.93 -5.99
N TYR A 161 -16.80 -16.78 -5.25
CA TYR A 161 -16.56 -17.05 -3.83
C TYR A 161 -15.63 -18.25 -3.65
N VAL A 162 -14.76 -18.17 -2.66
CA VAL A 162 -13.96 -19.32 -2.22
C VAL A 162 -14.75 -20.08 -1.16
N ALA A 163 -15.12 -21.32 -1.44
CA ALA A 163 -15.79 -22.20 -0.50
C ALA A 163 -14.81 -22.74 0.56
N GLU A 164 -15.33 -23.26 1.68
CA GLU A 164 -14.51 -23.86 2.76
C GLU A 164 -13.59 -24.99 2.28
N ASP A 165 -13.92 -25.67 1.19
CA ASP A 165 -13.09 -26.73 0.60
C ASP A 165 -12.05 -26.21 -0.40
N GLY A 166 -11.94 -24.88 -0.56
CA GLY A 166 -11.06 -24.19 -1.49
C GLY A 166 -11.56 -24.16 -2.93
N SER A 167 -12.78 -24.65 -3.22
CA SER A 167 -13.37 -24.55 -4.56
C SER A 167 -13.96 -23.17 -4.82
N LEU A 168 -14.00 -22.77 -6.10
CA LEU A 168 -14.66 -21.53 -6.52
C LEU A 168 -16.14 -21.80 -6.79
N THR A 169 -17.01 -20.97 -6.22
CA THR A 169 -18.45 -20.99 -6.43
C THR A 169 -18.88 -19.68 -7.08
N GLU A 170 -19.70 -19.79 -8.13
CA GLU A 170 -20.26 -18.65 -8.85
C GLU A 170 -21.22 -17.87 -7.95
N GLY A 171 -20.98 -16.56 -7.86
CA GLY A 171 -21.87 -15.61 -7.24
C GLY A 171 -23.06 -15.22 -8.13
N PRO A 172 -24.02 -14.47 -7.58
CA PRO A 172 -25.24 -14.08 -8.29
C PRO A 172 -24.98 -13.23 -9.54
N LEU A 173 -23.85 -12.51 -9.60
CA LEU A 173 -23.50 -11.65 -10.73
C LEU A 173 -22.42 -12.28 -11.62
N ASN A 174 -21.94 -13.49 -11.34
CA ASN A 174 -20.85 -14.10 -12.09
C ASN A 174 -21.12 -14.10 -13.61
N ASP A 175 -20.13 -13.63 -14.39
CA ASP A 175 -20.17 -13.47 -15.84
C ASP A 175 -21.24 -12.51 -16.40
N PHE A 176 -22.03 -11.84 -15.55
CA PHE A 176 -22.97 -10.82 -15.99
C PHE A 176 -22.24 -9.55 -16.43
N TYR A 177 -22.73 -8.97 -17.53
CA TYR A 177 -22.22 -7.72 -18.06
C TYR A 177 -22.72 -6.54 -17.24
N VAL A 178 -21.78 -5.65 -16.88
CA VAL A 178 -22.02 -4.45 -16.07
C VAL A 178 -23.08 -3.57 -16.72
N LYS A 179 -22.99 -3.39 -18.03
CA LYS A 179 -23.88 -2.50 -18.78
C LYS A 179 -25.34 -2.92 -18.70
N GLU A 180 -25.63 -4.19 -18.88
CA GLU A 180 -26.98 -4.77 -18.79
C GLU A 180 -27.51 -4.66 -17.36
N THR A 181 -26.66 -4.96 -16.39
CA THR A 181 -26.99 -4.94 -14.95
C THR A 181 -27.30 -3.52 -14.46
N VAL A 182 -26.44 -2.55 -14.76
CA VAL A 182 -26.64 -1.12 -14.47
C VAL A 182 -27.91 -0.58 -15.14
N ALA A 183 -28.18 -0.95 -16.39
CA ALA A 183 -29.37 -0.48 -17.10
C ALA A 183 -30.68 -0.99 -16.47
N ALA A 184 -30.69 -2.24 -15.99
CA ALA A 184 -31.82 -2.79 -15.24
C ALA A 184 -32.02 -2.03 -13.91
N LEU A 185 -30.93 -1.78 -13.17
CA LEU A 185 -30.99 -1.00 -11.94
C LEU A 185 -31.49 0.43 -12.18
N GLN A 186 -30.96 1.13 -13.19
CA GLN A 186 -31.43 2.48 -13.56
C GLN A 186 -32.93 2.49 -13.85
N THR A 187 -33.45 1.45 -14.52
CA THR A 187 -34.89 1.33 -14.79
C THR A 187 -35.69 1.17 -13.50
N ALA A 188 -35.19 0.41 -12.52
CA ALA A 188 -35.80 0.33 -11.20
C ALA A 188 -35.75 1.69 -10.47
N MET A 189 -34.62 2.40 -10.51
CA MET A 189 -34.41 3.71 -9.87
C MET A 189 -35.36 4.77 -10.45
N ASP A 190 -35.42 4.89 -11.78
CA ASP A 190 -36.23 5.87 -12.52
C ASP A 190 -37.74 5.67 -12.33
N SER A 191 -38.17 4.48 -11.92
CA SER A 191 -39.58 4.21 -11.67
C SER A 191 -40.11 5.08 -10.53
N PRO A 192 -41.17 5.89 -10.77
CA PRO A 192 -41.79 6.70 -9.74
C PRO A 192 -42.76 5.89 -8.85
N ASP A 193 -42.96 4.60 -9.14
CA ASP A 193 -43.86 3.74 -8.36
C ASP A 193 -43.12 3.17 -7.14
N PRO A 194 -43.48 3.59 -5.90
CA PRO A 194 -42.87 3.02 -4.69
C PRO A 194 -43.29 1.57 -4.43
N ALA A 195 -44.29 1.04 -5.14
CA ALA A 195 -44.74 -0.35 -5.07
C ALA A 195 -44.32 -1.16 -6.30
N LEU A 196 -43.27 -0.75 -7.00
CA LEU A 196 -42.74 -1.44 -8.18
C LEU A 196 -42.47 -2.93 -7.84
N ASP A 197 -43.07 -3.80 -8.63
CA ASP A 197 -42.88 -5.25 -8.57
C ASP A 197 -43.20 -5.85 -9.94
N THR A 198 -42.22 -5.80 -10.85
CA THR A 198 -42.41 -6.16 -12.26
C THR A 198 -41.40 -7.19 -12.71
N VAL A 199 -41.88 -8.36 -13.14
CA VAL A 199 -41.06 -9.42 -13.73
C VAL A 199 -40.93 -9.23 -15.24
N LEU A 200 -39.70 -9.27 -15.75
CA LEU A 200 -39.32 -9.04 -17.13
C LEU A 200 -38.44 -10.18 -17.66
N THR A 201 -38.34 -10.30 -18.99
CA THR A 201 -37.56 -11.34 -19.68
C THR A 201 -36.95 -10.84 -20.99
N ASP A 202 -36.41 -9.61 -20.98
CA ASP A 202 -36.01 -8.86 -22.17
C ASP A 202 -34.53 -8.45 -22.20
N VAL A 203 -33.76 -8.88 -21.20
CA VAL A 203 -32.32 -8.67 -21.08
C VAL A 203 -31.62 -10.04 -21.08
N ASP A 204 -30.43 -10.08 -21.67
CA ASP A 204 -29.51 -11.23 -21.68
C ASP A 204 -28.26 -10.74 -20.92
N PHE A 205 -28.18 -11.02 -19.62
CA PHE A 205 -27.18 -10.43 -18.72
C PHE A 205 -25.80 -11.04 -18.93
N ASP A 206 -25.71 -12.35 -19.21
CA ASP A 206 -24.45 -13.07 -19.46
C ASP A 206 -24.07 -13.14 -20.95
N ARG A 207 -24.98 -12.70 -21.84
CA ARG A 207 -24.83 -12.73 -23.30
C ARG A 207 -24.63 -14.13 -23.85
N ASP A 208 -25.21 -15.15 -23.21
CA ASP A 208 -25.19 -16.54 -23.69
C ASP A 208 -26.11 -16.79 -24.90
N GLY A 209 -26.93 -15.79 -25.26
CA GLY A 209 -27.90 -15.83 -26.34
C GLY A 209 -29.33 -16.18 -25.89
N THR A 210 -29.55 -16.31 -24.58
CA THR A 210 -30.83 -16.58 -23.93
C THR A 210 -31.24 -15.36 -23.10
N LEU A 211 -32.51 -14.98 -23.16
CA LEU A 211 -33.01 -13.89 -22.31
C LEU A 211 -33.25 -14.41 -20.89
N ASP A 212 -32.77 -13.67 -19.91
CA ASP A 212 -32.90 -13.96 -18.49
C ASP A 212 -34.22 -13.46 -17.93
N THR A 213 -34.72 -14.13 -16.91
CA THR A 213 -35.85 -13.63 -16.12
C THR A 213 -35.32 -12.81 -14.97
N TYR A 214 -35.87 -11.62 -14.76
CA TYR A 214 -35.51 -10.76 -13.63
C TYR A 214 -36.71 -9.95 -13.16
N ARG A 215 -36.60 -9.36 -11.97
CA ARG A 215 -37.66 -8.57 -11.35
C ARG A 215 -37.12 -7.21 -10.93
N LEU A 216 -37.76 -6.17 -11.45
CA LEU A 216 -37.54 -4.79 -11.00
C LEU A 216 -38.43 -4.53 -9.79
N THR A 217 -37.83 -4.01 -8.72
CA THR A 217 -38.55 -3.71 -7.49
C THR A 217 -37.97 -2.50 -6.75
N LYS A 218 -38.54 -2.20 -5.59
CA LYS A 218 -38.03 -1.20 -4.65
C LYS A 218 -37.79 -1.87 -3.30
N THR A 219 -36.74 -1.46 -2.61
CA THR A 219 -36.45 -1.89 -1.24
C THR A 219 -36.28 -0.68 -0.32
N THR A 220 -36.30 -0.92 0.98
CA THR A 220 -36.06 0.12 1.99
C THR A 220 -34.66 -0.06 2.57
N VAL A 221 -33.91 1.04 2.62
CA VAL A 221 -32.59 1.11 3.23
C VAL A 221 -32.57 2.23 4.27
N ASP A 222 -31.76 2.07 5.30
CA ASP A 222 -31.58 3.07 6.35
C ASP A 222 -30.41 3.99 5.96
N TYR A 223 -30.66 5.29 5.88
CA TYR A 223 -29.67 6.29 5.46
C TYR A 223 -29.83 7.57 6.30
N ASP A 224 -28.73 8.06 6.86
CA ASP A 224 -28.70 9.35 7.55
C ASP A 224 -28.57 10.47 6.51
N SER A 225 -29.72 11.02 6.11
CA SER A 225 -29.78 11.93 4.97
C SER A 225 -29.30 13.35 5.29
N ASP A 226 -29.26 13.72 6.56
CA ASP A 226 -28.87 15.06 7.02
C ASP A 226 -27.61 15.11 7.90
N GLY A 227 -27.03 13.95 8.20
CA GLY A 227 -25.77 13.79 8.91
C GLY A 227 -25.90 14.04 10.41
N ASP A 228 -27.10 13.89 10.98
CA ASP A 228 -27.38 14.12 12.39
C ASP A 228 -27.10 12.89 13.29
N GLY A 229 -26.69 11.77 12.69
CA GLY A 229 -26.44 10.50 13.35
C GLY A 229 -27.70 9.63 13.52
N VAL A 230 -28.84 10.03 12.97
CA VAL A 230 -30.10 9.28 12.99
C VAL A 230 -30.44 8.83 11.56
N THR A 231 -30.44 7.52 11.35
CA THR A 231 -30.80 6.97 10.04
C THR A 231 -32.30 7.04 9.77
N GLU A 232 -32.69 7.42 8.55
CA GLU A 232 -34.05 7.33 8.05
C GLU A 232 -34.25 6.22 7.02
N ALA A 233 -35.42 5.62 7.04
CA ALA A 233 -35.84 4.65 6.03
C ALA A 233 -36.21 5.35 4.71
N ILE A 234 -35.40 5.16 3.68
CA ILE A 234 -35.64 5.64 2.32
C ILE A 234 -35.94 4.46 1.38
N THR A 235 -36.65 4.73 0.28
CA THR A 235 -37.01 3.71 -0.72
C THR A 235 -36.14 3.85 -1.96
N VAL A 236 -35.46 2.77 -2.34
CA VAL A 236 -34.42 2.76 -3.39
C VAL A 236 -34.70 1.70 -4.45
N GLY A 237 -34.07 1.82 -5.62
CA GLY A 237 -34.18 0.85 -6.71
C GLY A 237 -33.50 -0.48 -6.39
N ALA A 238 -34.08 -1.59 -6.85
CA ALA A 238 -33.47 -2.91 -6.72
C ALA A 238 -33.83 -3.85 -7.88
N VAL A 239 -32.94 -4.81 -8.14
CA VAL A 239 -33.09 -5.85 -9.16
C VAL A 239 -32.89 -7.23 -8.51
N ASP A 240 -33.80 -8.15 -8.82
CA ASP A 240 -33.77 -9.57 -8.46
C ASP A 240 -33.62 -10.37 -9.76
N ILE A 241 -32.38 -10.70 -10.08
CA ILE A 241 -31.98 -11.44 -11.27
C ILE A 241 -32.28 -12.93 -11.03
N GLY A 242 -32.80 -13.61 -12.04
CA GLY A 242 -33.36 -14.95 -11.90
C GLY A 242 -34.77 -14.99 -11.31
N ASN A 243 -35.26 -13.88 -10.71
CA ASN A 243 -36.55 -13.79 -10.04
C ASN A 243 -36.71 -14.92 -9.00
N ASP A 244 -35.69 -15.08 -8.16
CA ASP A 244 -35.61 -16.15 -7.15
C ASP A 244 -36.06 -15.67 -5.75
N GLY A 245 -36.27 -14.36 -5.59
CA GLY A 245 -36.72 -13.72 -4.37
C GLY A 245 -35.59 -13.03 -3.59
N THR A 246 -34.34 -13.16 -4.02
CA THR A 246 -33.16 -12.45 -3.50
C THR A 246 -32.97 -11.16 -4.30
N LEU A 247 -32.54 -10.08 -3.65
CA LEU A 247 -32.17 -8.86 -4.37
C LEU A 247 -30.67 -8.92 -4.62
N ASP A 248 -30.25 -8.98 -5.88
CA ASP A 248 -28.83 -9.12 -6.26
C ASP A 248 -28.16 -7.76 -6.43
N VAL A 249 -28.92 -6.75 -6.86
CA VAL A 249 -28.40 -5.39 -7.10
C VAL A 249 -29.34 -4.39 -6.45
N VAL A 250 -28.78 -3.49 -5.65
CA VAL A 250 -29.50 -2.44 -4.93
C VAL A 250 -28.74 -1.13 -5.11
N ASP A 251 -29.48 -0.06 -5.39
CA ASP A 251 -28.97 1.32 -5.44
C ASP A 251 -28.17 1.62 -4.16
N SER A 252 -26.90 1.97 -4.31
CA SER A 252 -25.90 2.05 -3.25
C SER A 252 -25.78 3.47 -2.71
N PHE A 253 -25.37 3.60 -1.45
CA PHE A 253 -25.14 4.92 -0.87
C PHE A 253 -23.82 5.55 -1.32
N LEU A 254 -22.88 4.76 -1.85
CA LEU A 254 -21.48 5.19 -2.05
C LEU A 254 -21.33 6.26 -3.14
N ASN A 255 -22.18 6.29 -4.16
CA ASN A 255 -22.29 7.38 -5.14
C ASN A 255 -23.55 8.26 -4.94
N GLY A 256 -24.34 7.97 -3.91
CA GLY A 256 -25.55 8.70 -3.53
C GLY A 256 -26.83 8.12 -4.14
N TYR A 257 -27.82 7.87 -3.27
CA TYR A 257 -29.09 7.26 -3.66
C TYR A 257 -29.88 8.05 -4.72
N GLY A 258 -30.42 7.33 -5.71
CA GLY A 258 -31.27 7.91 -6.76
C GLY A 258 -30.51 8.74 -7.80
N GLY A 259 -29.19 8.57 -7.89
CA GLY A 259 -28.32 9.13 -8.93
C GLY A 259 -28.40 8.38 -10.27
N GLU A 260 -27.29 8.42 -11.01
CA GLU A 260 -27.09 7.52 -12.16
C GLU A 260 -26.53 6.21 -11.63
N ALA A 261 -27.13 5.08 -12.02
CA ALA A 261 -26.60 3.77 -11.70
C ALA A 261 -25.21 3.60 -12.36
N ASP A 262 -24.22 3.15 -11.60
CA ASP A 262 -22.87 2.91 -12.11
C ASP A 262 -22.16 1.72 -11.43
N LEU A 263 -20.86 1.56 -11.68
CA LEU A 263 -20.05 0.47 -11.11
C LEU A 263 -20.06 0.43 -9.58
N THR A 264 -20.19 1.57 -8.91
CA THR A 264 -20.22 1.65 -7.44
C THR A 264 -21.52 1.13 -6.84
N ASP A 265 -22.60 1.06 -7.63
CA ASP A 265 -23.86 0.42 -7.25
C ASP A 265 -23.81 -1.11 -7.38
N LEU A 266 -22.90 -1.62 -8.20
CA LEU A 266 -22.78 -3.05 -8.48
C LEU A 266 -21.69 -3.72 -7.64
N LEU A 267 -20.61 -2.99 -7.34
CA LEU A 267 -19.45 -3.53 -6.66
C LEU A 267 -19.58 -3.34 -5.15
N GLU A 268 -19.22 -4.38 -4.40
CA GLU A 268 -18.92 -4.24 -2.98
C GLU A 268 -17.45 -3.87 -2.76
N PRO A 269 -17.11 -3.15 -1.68
CA PRO A 269 -15.73 -2.92 -1.31
C PRO A 269 -14.91 -4.22 -1.22
N ASN A 270 -13.83 -4.31 -1.99
CA ASN A 270 -12.94 -5.45 -1.98
C ASN A 270 -11.50 -5.03 -2.33
N GLU A 271 -10.57 -5.20 -1.39
CA GLU A 271 -9.14 -4.97 -1.67
C GLU A 271 -8.29 -6.23 -1.52
N SER A 272 -8.87 -7.30 -0.98
CA SER A 272 -8.14 -8.48 -0.52
C SER A 272 -8.29 -9.67 -1.47
N SER A 273 -9.38 -9.76 -2.23
CA SER A 273 -9.62 -10.83 -3.22
C SER A 273 -9.37 -10.37 -4.66
N VAL A 274 -9.00 -11.32 -5.52
CA VAL A 274 -8.93 -11.14 -6.99
C VAL A 274 -9.97 -11.97 -7.74
N THR A 275 -10.89 -12.60 -7.01
CA THR A 275 -11.94 -13.48 -7.57
C THR A 275 -13.34 -12.94 -7.33
N TYR A 276 -13.53 -12.21 -6.23
CA TYR A 276 -14.83 -11.73 -5.77
C TYR A 276 -15.07 -10.27 -6.13
N ASN A 277 -16.31 -9.89 -6.48
CA ASN A 277 -16.75 -8.50 -6.66
C ASN A 277 -15.77 -7.58 -7.43
N ILE A 278 -15.40 -8.02 -8.64
CA ILE A 278 -14.52 -7.28 -9.55
C ILE A 278 -15.20 -7.21 -10.92
N ALA A 279 -15.28 -6.01 -11.48
CA ALA A 279 -15.66 -5.82 -12.88
C ALA A 279 -14.40 -5.90 -13.75
N TYR A 280 -14.42 -6.65 -14.84
CA TYR A 280 -13.24 -6.80 -15.71
C TYR A 280 -13.63 -6.91 -17.18
N GLY A 281 -12.73 -6.42 -18.03
CA GLY A 281 -12.77 -6.62 -19.47
C GLY A 281 -11.48 -7.30 -19.93
N GLN A 282 -11.19 -7.19 -21.22
CA GLN A 282 -9.95 -7.68 -21.78
C GLN A 282 -8.73 -6.89 -21.29
N ASP A 283 -8.88 -5.58 -21.10
CA ASP A 283 -7.74 -4.67 -20.92
C ASP A 283 -7.50 -4.28 -19.46
N TYR A 284 -8.55 -4.20 -18.64
CA TYR A 284 -8.46 -3.76 -17.25
C TYR A 284 -9.49 -4.44 -16.36
N SER A 285 -9.28 -4.33 -15.05
CA SER A 285 -10.30 -4.63 -14.05
C SER A 285 -10.50 -3.46 -13.09
N VAL A 286 -11.64 -3.45 -12.41
CA VAL A 286 -12.09 -2.41 -11.51
C VAL A 286 -12.60 -3.05 -10.23
N THR A 287 -12.22 -2.48 -9.11
CA THR A 287 -12.74 -2.85 -7.80
C THR A 287 -13.12 -1.60 -7.03
N LEU A 288 -14.09 -1.73 -6.12
CA LEU A 288 -14.47 -0.67 -5.22
C LEU A 288 -13.62 -0.75 -3.95
N LYS A 289 -13.13 0.40 -3.47
CA LYS A 289 -12.46 0.52 -2.17
C LYS A 289 -13.47 0.83 -1.07
N ASP A 290 -13.06 0.67 0.18
CA ASP A 290 -13.85 1.01 1.37
C ASP A 290 -14.23 2.50 1.44
N ASP A 291 -13.38 3.38 0.90
CA ASP A 291 -13.61 4.83 0.76
C ASP A 291 -14.58 5.21 -0.38
N GLY A 292 -15.15 4.22 -1.08
CA GLY A 292 -16.09 4.41 -2.19
C GLY A 292 -15.43 4.77 -3.53
N LYS A 293 -14.10 4.82 -3.61
CA LYS A 293 -13.41 5.08 -4.88
C LYS A 293 -13.21 3.80 -5.70
N LEU A 294 -13.29 3.96 -7.01
CA LEU A 294 -12.95 2.90 -7.95
C LEU A 294 -11.44 2.81 -8.14
N LEU A 295 -10.90 1.61 -7.97
CA LEU A 295 -9.51 1.27 -8.26
C LEU A 295 -9.45 0.48 -9.57
N TYR A 296 -8.81 1.06 -10.58
CA TYR A 296 -8.57 0.44 -11.87
C TYR A 296 -7.21 -0.28 -11.87
N ARG A 297 -7.15 -1.45 -12.51
CA ARG A 297 -6.05 -2.44 -12.42
C ARG A 297 -5.70 -3.02 -13.81
N TRP A 298 -4.41 -3.27 -14.04
CA TRP A 298 -3.87 -3.83 -15.31
C TRP A 298 -2.78 -4.89 -15.12
N GLY A 299 -2.31 -5.08 -13.89
CA GLY A 299 -1.17 -5.92 -13.57
C GLY A 299 -1.49 -7.40 -13.47
N GLU A 300 -0.45 -8.19 -13.17
CA GLU A 300 -0.53 -9.65 -12.98
C GLU A 300 -0.36 -10.09 -11.54
N ALA A 301 -0.05 -9.16 -10.63
CA ALA A 301 0.15 -9.43 -9.22
C ALA A 301 -0.40 -8.33 -8.32
N VAL A 302 -0.63 -8.69 -7.06
CA VAL A 302 -0.99 -7.77 -5.98
C VAL A 302 0.07 -7.87 -4.91
N LYS A 303 0.48 -6.72 -4.37
CA LYS A 303 1.34 -6.63 -3.19
C LYS A 303 0.49 -6.22 -1.99
N ARG A 304 0.66 -6.92 -0.87
CA ARG A 304 -0.02 -6.65 0.40
C ARG A 304 1.03 -6.35 1.46
N PRO A 305 1.18 -5.08 1.87
CA PRO A 305 2.11 -4.74 2.93
C PRO A 305 1.63 -5.36 4.25
N ASN A 306 2.57 -5.87 5.03
CA ASN A 306 2.36 -6.16 6.43
C ASN A 306 2.58 -4.85 7.22
N ASP A 307 1.84 -4.63 8.30
CA ASP A 307 1.96 -3.40 9.09
C ASP A 307 2.41 -3.71 10.53
N ILE A 308 3.16 -2.78 11.12
CA ILE A 308 3.35 -2.71 12.57
C ILE A 308 2.62 -1.47 13.05
N ARG A 309 1.58 -1.66 13.87
CA ARG A 309 0.77 -0.56 14.39
C ARG A 309 1.17 -0.20 15.81
N MET A 310 1.12 1.10 16.08
CA MET A 310 1.37 1.66 17.39
C MET A 310 0.29 2.68 17.71
N GLU A 311 -0.25 2.62 18.91
CA GLU A 311 -1.33 3.49 19.36
C GLU A 311 -0.98 4.13 20.70
N VAL A 312 -1.18 5.44 20.78
CA VAL A 312 -1.00 6.19 22.03
C VAL A 312 -2.21 7.07 22.28
N ASN A 313 -2.77 6.95 23.48
CA ASN A 313 -3.79 7.85 23.97
C ASN A 313 -3.12 9.03 24.68
N ILE A 314 -3.21 10.22 24.09
CA ILE A 314 -2.70 11.45 24.70
C ILE A 314 -3.85 12.11 25.48
N ASP A 315 -3.68 12.22 26.80
CA ASP A 315 -4.65 12.90 27.65
C ASP A 315 -4.91 14.33 27.16
N LEU A 316 -6.19 14.60 26.90
CA LEU A 316 -6.66 15.93 26.53
C LEU A 316 -6.69 16.83 27.76
N PRO A 317 -6.45 18.16 27.59
CA PRO A 317 -6.67 19.12 28.66
C PRO A 317 -8.11 19.04 29.16
N GLU A 318 -8.31 19.20 30.47
CA GLU A 318 -9.65 19.18 31.08
C GLU A 318 -10.59 20.16 30.36
N GLU A 319 -10.07 21.34 29.95
CA GLU A 319 -10.79 22.38 29.22
C GLU A 319 -11.41 21.94 27.88
N TRP A 320 -10.92 20.86 27.26
CA TRP A 320 -11.54 20.29 26.05
C TRP A 320 -12.71 19.38 26.38
N THR A 321 -12.74 18.82 27.58
CA THR A 321 -13.70 17.80 28.02
C THR A 321 -14.74 18.32 29.00
N VAL A 322 -14.69 19.60 29.36
CA VAL A 322 -15.68 20.22 30.24
C VAL A 322 -17.04 20.23 29.56
N ASP A 323 -18.04 19.76 30.30
CA ASP A 323 -19.47 19.83 30.00
C ASP A 323 -20.11 20.58 31.20
N GLU A 324 -20.21 21.91 31.10
CA GLU A 324 -20.71 22.73 32.22
C GLU A 324 -22.23 22.59 32.40
N ASP A 325 -22.96 22.25 31.34
CA ASP A 325 -24.42 22.17 31.33
C ASP A 325 -24.98 20.76 31.61
N GLY A 326 -24.11 19.75 31.57
CA GLY A 326 -24.38 18.35 31.87
C GLY A 326 -25.17 17.62 30.79
N ASN A 327 -25.10 18.08 29.55
CA ASN A 327 -25.85 17.51 28.42
C ASN A 327 -25.20 16.26 27.82
N GLY A 328 -23.99 15.90 28.24
CA GLY A 328 -23.22 14.74 27.78
C GLY A 328 -22.31 15.02 26.58
N ILE A 329 -22.21 16.27 26.13
CA ILE A 329 -21.32 16.74 25.06
C ILE A 329 -20.40 17.79 25.68
N ALA A 330 -19.10 17.75 25.35
CA ALA A 330 -18.19 18.79 25.83
C ALA A 330 -18.52 20.15 25.18
N ASP A 331 -18.51 21.23 25.98
CA ASP A 331 -18.80 22.59 25.52
C ASP A 331 -17.90 23.01 24.33
N SER A 332 -16.67 22.48 24.28
CA SER A 332 -15.72 22.70 23.19
C SER A 332 -16.22 22.21 21.82
N LEU A 333 -17.05 21.17 21.80
CA LEU A 333 -17.65 20.56 20.61
C LEU A 333 -19.01 21.18 20.25
N GLU A 334 -19.73 21.73 21.23
CA GLU A 334 -21.08 22.28 21.01
C GLU A 334 -21.05 23.70 20.44
N ASP A 335 -20.34 24.62 21.09
CA ASP A 335 -20.32 26.04 20.71
C ASP A 335 -18.91 26.62 20.55
N GLY A 336 -17.88 25.80 20.79
CA GLY A 336 -16.47 26.19 20.75
C GLY A 336 -16.12 27.28 21.77
N SER A 337 -16.97 27.50 22.79
CA SER A 337 -16.76 28.51 23.82
C SER A 337 -15.65 28.14 24.81
N ASN A 338 -15.35 26.84 24.91
CA ASN A 338 -14.30 26.26 25.73
C ASN A 338 -13.25 25.52 24.90
N GLY A 339 -12.10 25.28 25.55
CA GLY A 339 -10.96 24.57 24.99
C GLY A 339 -9.82 25.45 24.49
N PHE A 340 -8.84 24.79 23.86
CA PHE A 340 -7.60 25.37 23.35
C PHE A 340 -7.59 25.26 21.83
N VAL A 341 -7.21 26.34 21.16
CA VAL A 341 -6.90 26.28 19.73
C VAL A 341 -5.56 25.58 19.57
N VAL A 342 -5.55 24.47 18.82
CA VAL A 342 -4.30 23.80 18.42
C VAL A 342 -3.51 24.73 17.51
N THR A 343 -2.35 25.18 17.99
CA THR A 343 -1.45 26.04 17.20
C THR A 343 -0.29 25.28 16.57
N LYS A 344 0.00 24.08 17.09
CA LYS A 344 1.08 23.20 16.63
C LYS A 344 0.84 21.78 17.16
N ALA A 345 1.08 20.78 16.32
CA ALA A 345 1.25 19.37 16.71
C ALA A 345 2.51 18.87 15.98
N GLU A 346 3.36 18.10 16.65
CA GLU A 346 4.62 17.60 16.08
C GLU A 346 4.81 16.12 16.42
N LEU A 347 5.04 15.32 15.39
CA LEU A 347 5.60 13.99 15.47
C LEU A 347 7.04 14.06 14.95
N ILE A 348 8.00 13.61 15.75
CA ILE A 348 9.42 13.58 15.35
C ILE A 348 9.80 12.12 15.13
N VAL A 349 10.09 11.78 13.87
CA VAL A 349 10.60 10.47 13.51
C VAL A 349 12.05 10.62 13.05
N THR A 350 12.94 9.81 13.61
CA THR A 350 14.29 9.61 13.07
C THR A 350 14.30 8.26 12.35
N HIS A 351 14.02 8.29 11.05
CA HIS A 351 13.92 7.08 10.23
C HIS A 351 15.20 6.86 9.43
N THR A 352 15.76 5.65 9.47
CA THR A 352 16.79 5.22 8.53
C THR A 352 16.09 4.80 7.24
N ILE A 353 15.59 5.77 6.48
CA ILE A 353 14.85 5.54 5.22
C ILE A 353 15.72 4.68 4.29
N THR A 354 15.22 3.47 3.95
CA THR A 354 15.79 2.71 2.83
C THR A 354 15.49 3.46 1.53
N ASN A 355 16.15 3.12 0.44
CA ASN A 355 15.79 3.70 -0.86
C ASN A 355 14.42 3.24 -1.39
N ASN A 356 13.69 2.40 -0.64
CA ASN A 356 12.37 1.93 -1.02
C ASN A 356 11.30 3.02 -0.75
N PRO A 357 10.60 3.53 -1.78
CA PRO A 357 9.52 4.49 -1.61
C PRO A 357 8.28 3.92 -0.87
N ASN A 358 8.25 2.61 -0.63
CA ASN A 358 7.19 1.94 0.13
C ASN A 358 7.47 1.87 1.64
N ASP A 359 8.65 2.27 2.11
CA ASP A 359 8.88 2.45 3.56
C ASP A 359 8.16 3.72 4.01
N GLN A 360 6.93 3.54 4.49
CA GLN A 360 6.02 4.63 4.81
C GLN A 360 5.65 4.60 6.28
N ILE A 361 5.55 5.78 6.88
CA ILE A 361 4.88 5.96 8.16
C ILE A 361 3.54 6.61 7.88
N ARG A 362 2.47 5.98 8.38
CA ARG A 362 1.10 6.45 8.23
C ARG A 362 0.54 6.81 9.60
N PRO A 363 0.50 8.11 9.95
CA PRO A 363 -0.36 8.55 11.03
C PRO A 363 -1.80 8.25 10.64
N GLU A 364 -2.58 7.66 11.57
CA GLU A 364 -4.01 7.42 11.36
C GLU A 364 -4.69 8.71 10.88
N ASP A 365 -5.55 8.60 9.87
CA ASP A 365 -6.29 9.70 9.23
C ASP A 365 -5.49 10.74 8.42
N TYR A 366 -4.19 10.54 8.20
CA TYR A 366 -3.41 11.35 7.25
C TYR A 366 -3.15 10.59 5.94
N GLU A 367 -3.53 11.22 4.82
CA GLU A 367 -3.10 10.80 3.48
C GLU A 367 -1.58 10.65 3.46
N ASN A 368 -1.14 9.51 2.90
CA ASN A 368 0.23 8.98 2.90
C ASN A 368 1.32 10.04 3.05
N GLU A 369 2.33 9.77 3.89
CA GLU A 369 3.61 10.45 3.73
C GLU A 369 4.02 10.30 2.26
N ALA A 370 4.21 11.41 1.55
CA ALA A 370 4.62 11.41 0.14
C ALA A 370 6.09 10.95 0.04
N ALA A 371 6.33 9.72 0.49
CA ALA A 371 7.62 9.08 0.64
C ALA A 371 8.17 8.85 -0.77
N ILE A 372 9.01 9.78 -1.19
CA ILE A 372 9.74 9.70 -2.46
C ILE A 372 11.01 8.84 -2.35
N GLY A 373 11.21 8.16 -1.21
CA GLY A 373 12.47 7.52 -0.84
C GLY A 373 13.64 8.52 -0.83
N ARG A 374 14.86 8.00 -0.72
CA ARG A 374 16.06 8.78 -1.02
C ARG A 374 16.32 8.71 -2.52
N LEU A 375 16.38 9.86 -3.20
CA LEU A 375 16.74 9.89 -4.62
C LEU A 375 18.12 9.23 -4.85
N PRO A 376 18.28 8.42 -5.90
CA PRO A 376 19.57 7.82 -6.23
C PRO A 376 20.65 8.89 -6.39
N SER A 377 21.82 8.64 -5.79
CA SER A 377 22.99 9.52 -5.92
C SER A 377 24.22 8.68 -6.21
N TYR A 378 25.06 9.16 -7.12
CA TYR A 378 26.31 8.51 -7.49
C TYR A 378 27.41 9.54 -7.70
N TYR A 379 28.65 9.10 -7.51
CA TYR A 379 29.84 9.82 -7.95
C TYR A 379 30.53 9.03 -9.06
N ILE A 380 31.03 9.75 -10.08
CA ILE A 380 31.89 9.15 -11.10
C ILE A 380 33.33 9.33 -10.65
N VAL A 381 34.06 8.22 -10.53
CA VAL A 381 35.45 8.21 -10.07
C VAL A 381 36.35 7.43 -11.01
N THR A 382 37.63 7.79 -11.02
CA THR A 382 38.68 6.96 -11.61
C THR A 382 38.98 5.85 -10.61
N ASP A 383 39.01 4.60 -11.07
CA ASP A 383 39.33 3.46 -10.23
C ASP A 383 40.77 3.62 -9.66
N PRO A 384 40.96 3.64 -8.32
CA PRO A 384 42.27 3.75 -7.71
C PRO A 384 43.22 2.58 -8.06
N ASP A 385 42.66 1.41 -8.39
CA ASP A 385 43.41 0.19 -8.70
C ASP A 385 43.64 0.02 -10.22
N ASP A 386 42.83 0.66 -11.06
CA ASP A 386 43.01 0.75 -12.52
C ASP A 386 42.68 2.15 -13.06
N ALA A 387 43.70 2.99 -13.25
CA ALA A 387 43.52 4.35 -13.75
C ALA A 387 42.94 4.45 -15.18
N ALA A 388 42.82 3.35 -15.92
CA ALA A 388 42.13 3.31 -17.21
C ALA A 388 40.62 3.03 -17.09
N ASN A 389 40.15 2.66 -15.89
CA ASN A 389 38.77 2.32 -15.59
C ASN A 389 38.04 3.47 -14.87
N THR A 390 36.72 3.54 -15.10
CA THR A 390 35.82 4.51 -14.48
C THR A 390 34.71 3.77 -13.76
N LEU A 391 34.45 4.17 -12.51
CA LEU A 391 33.42 3.59 -11.67
C LEU A 391 32.32 4.62 -11.40
N TRP A 392 31.08 4.17 -11.28
CA TRP A 392 30.03 4.92 -10.60
C TRP A 392 29.85 4.29 -9.23
N VAL A 393 29.94 5.11 -8.20
CA VAL A 393 30.03 4.63 -6.82
C VAL A 393 29.01 5.34 -5.93
N SER A 394 28.51 4.64 -4.91
CA SER A 394 27.63 5.24 -3.92
C SER A 394 28.42 6.21 -3.03
N PRO A 395 27.98 7.47 -2.90
CA PRO A 395 28.67 8.44 -2.06
C PRO A 395 28.30 8.38 -0.58
N VAL A 396 27.36 7.49 -0.22
CA VAL A 396 26.64 7.50 1.05
C VAL A 396 26.31 6.08 1.46
N ASP A 397 26.20 5.85 2.76
CA ASP A 397 25.67 4.60 3.26
C ASP A 397 24.17 4.51 2.93
N THR A 398 23.75 3.35 2.46
CA THR A 398 22.36 3.02 2.20
C THR A 398 22.09 1.56 2.53
N TYR A 399 20.82 1.18 2.44
CA TYR A 399 20.38 -0.20 2.53
C TYR A 399 19.59 -0.52 1.27
N ASN A 400 19.70 -1.77 0.81
CA ASN A 400 18.83 -2.27 -0.24
C ASN A 400 17.43 -2.59 0.31
N GLY A 401 16.48 -2.90 -0.58
CA GLY A 401 15.13 -3.32 -0.20
C GLY A 401 15.04 -4.61 0.65
N LEU A 402 16.13 -5.37 0.80
CA LEU A 402 16.23 -6.55 1.67
C LEU A 402 16.83 -6.23 3.05
N GLY A 403 17.26 -4.98 3.27
CA GLY A 403 17.92 -4.53 4.49
C GLY A 403 19.43 -4.83 4.54
N ASP A 404 20.05 -5.28 3.45
CA ASP A 404 21.51 -5.45 3.40
C ASP A 404 22.19 -4.07 3.35
N ALA A 405 23.26 -3.94 4.13
CA ALA A 405 24.06 -2.72 4.15
C ALA A 405 24.82 -2.55 2.84
N LEU A 406 24.61 -1.40 2.21
CA LEU A 406 25.34 -0.92 1.04
C LEU A 406 26.21 0.26 1.49
N PRO A 407 27.44 -0.02 1.97
CA PRO A 407 28.31 1.03 2.49
C PRO A 407 28.71 1.99 1.37
N SER A 408 28.92 3.25 1.75
CA SER A 408 29.54 4.26 0.92
C SER A 408 30.90 3.77 0.43
N TYR A 409 31.21 4.12 -0.82
CA TYR A 409 32.54 3.94 -1.37
C TYR A 409 33.58 4.87 -0.73
N PHE A 410 33.13 5.96 -0.11
CA PHE A 410 33.98 6.90 0.60
C PHE A 410 33.86 6.76 2.12
N VAL A 411 34.94 7.10 2.83
CA VAL A 411 34.86 7.35 4.28
C VAL A 411 33.91 8.51 4.54
N LEU A 412 32.98 8.33 5.48
CA LEU A 412 32.03 9.35 5.89
C LEU A 412 32.38 9.92 7.27
N ASP A 413 32.01 11.18 7.51
CA ASP A 413 32.06 11.82 8.82
C ASP A 413 30.81 11.48 9.67
N GLU A 414 30.77 11.98 10.91
CA GLU A 414 29.62 11.77 11.83
C GLU A 414 28.30 12.33 11.29
N ALA A 415 28.33 13.24 10.31
CA ALA A 415 27.15 13.79 9.66
C ALA A 415 26.74 13.01 8.39
N GLY A 416 27.44 11.92 8.06
CA GLY A 416 27.20 11.12 6.86
C GLY A 416 27.65 11.79 5.57
N GLN A 417 28.56 12.77 5.65
CA GLN A 417 29.18 13.44 4.50
C GLN A 417 30.55 12.84 4.20
N ILE A 418 31.01 12.93 2.95
CA ILE A 418 32.34 12.44 2.57
C ILE A 418 33.43 13.15 3.39
N ASP A 419 34.19 12.39 4.17
CA ASP A 419 35.26 12.91 5.01
C ASP A 419 36.52 13.20 4.16
N MET A 420 36.76 14.49 3.93
CA MET A 420 37.93 14.98 3.20
C MET A 420 39.18 15.12 4.08
N SER A 421 39.09 14.82 5.38
CA SER A 421 40.16 15.00 6.35
C SER A 421 40.96 13.73 6.67
N VAL A 422 40.60 12.60 6.04
CA VAL A 422 41.24 11.30 6.26
C VAL A 422 42.74 11.36 5.99
N VAL A 423 43.54 10.95 6.97
CA VAL A 423 45.01 10.93 6.88
C VAL A 423 45.49 9.51 6.59
N GLY A 424 46.09 9.32 5.41
CA GLY A 424 46.75 8.05 5.04
C GLY A 424 45.84 7.01 4.37
N GLY A 425 44.58 7.35 4.08
CA GLY A 425 43.69 6.51 3.27
C GLY A 425 43.99 6.59 1.76
N THR A 426 43.38 5.70 0.99
CA THR A 426 43.50 5.66 -0.48
C THR A 426 42.71 6.81 -1.09
N ALA A 427 43.40 7.78 -1.73
CA ALA A 427 42.77 8.94 -2.35
C ALA A 427 41.99 8.56 -3.62
N VAL A 428 40.76 9.06 -3.75
CA VAL A 428 39.86 8.80 -4.89
C VAL A 428 39.64 10.10 -5.66
N TYR A 429 39.81 10.04 -6.98
CA TYR A 429 39.74 11.20 -7.87
C TYR A 429 38.59 11.07 -8.88
N ASN A 430 37.98 12.19 -9.26
CA ASN A 430 37.09 12.21 -10.42
C ASN A 430 37.89 12.08 -11.74
N PRO A 431 37.22 11.87 -12.89
CA PRO A 431 37.89 11.79 -14.19
C PRO A 431 38.67 13.05 -14.59
N ASP A 432 38.35 14.21 -13.99
CA ASP A 432 39.07 15.47 -14.21
C ASP A 432 40.34 15.61 -13.34
N GLY A 433 40.61 14.63 -12.47
CA GLY A 433 41.79 14.57 -11.60
C GLY A 433 41.65 15.35 -10.28
N GLU A 434 40.43 15.75 -9.92
CA GLU A 434 40.14 16.41 -8.64
C GLU A 434 39.87 15.37 -7.56
N LEU A 435 40.42 15.60 -6.35
CA LEU A 435 40.17 14.75 -5.20
C LEU A 435 38.71 14.88 -4.77
N VAL A 436 37.99 13.77 -4.72
CA VAL A 436 36.57 13.73 -4.32
C VAL A 436 36.33 13.01 -3.00
N GLY A 437 37.33 12.28 -2.49
CA GLY A 437 37.24 11.61 -1.19
C GLY A 437 38.36 10.60 -0.98
N TYR A 438 38.21 9.81 0.06
CA TYR A 438 39.09 8.69 0.39
C TYR A 438 38.28 7.40 0.40
N ARG A 439 38.85 6.32 -0.16
CA ARG A 439 38.19 5.01 -0.28
C ARG A 439 37.91 4.45 1.11
N ASN A 440 36.72 3.90 1.27
CA ASN A 440 36.33 3.18 2.48
C ASN A 440 37.00 1.80 2.52
N GLU A 441 37.50 1.40 3.68
CA GLU A 441 38.26 0.16 3.88
C GLU A 441 37.90 -0.46 5.23
N ASP A 442 37.84 -1.80 5.30
CA ASP A 442 37.61 -2.53 6.56
C ASP A 442 38.84 -2.48 7.48
N ALA A 443 38.73 -3.08 8.67
CA ALA A 443 39.82 -3.12 9.65
C ALA A 443 41.08 -3.87 9.14
N GLU A 444 40.90 -4.73 8.14
CA GLU A 444 41.95 -5.49 7.46
C GLU A 444 42.54 -4.75 6.24
N GLY A 445 41.98 -3.60 5.86
CA GLY A 445 42.40 -2.77 4.73
C GLY A 445 41.87 -3.23 3.37
N ASN A 446 40.85 -4.09 3.34
CA ASN A 446 40.16 -4.44 2.10
C ASN A 446 39.20 -3.31 1.71
N ALA A 447 39.08 -3.04 0.41
CA ALA A 447 38.13 -2.06 -0.08
C ALA A 447 36.70 -2.45 0.32
N VAL A 448 36.00 -1.51 0.94
CA VAL A 448 34.58 -1.60 1.30
C VAL A 448 33.87 -0.49 0.55
N GLY A 449 32.70 -0.77 -0.01
CA GLY A 449 31.94 0.26 -0.71
C GLY A 449 31.16 -0.25 -1.90
N THR A 450 30.05 0.43 -2.17
CA THR A 450 29.12 0.05 -3.21
C THR A 450 29.53 0.64 -4.55
N VAL A 451 29.88 -0.23 -5.50
CA VAL A 451 30.11 0.13 -6.92
C VAL A 451 28.83 -0.17 -7.68
N LEU A 452 28.25 0.87 -8.28
CA LEU A 452 26.98 0.84 -9.01
C LEU A 452 27.18 0.51 -10.50
N ARG A 453 28.31 0.95 -11.05
CA ARG A 453 28.67 0.70 -12.45
C ARG A 453 30.18 0.58 -12.56
N ASP A 454 30.65 -0.42 -13.30
CA ASP A 454 32.05 -0.65 -13.57
C ASP A 454 32.26 -0.82 -15.08
N MET A 455 32.99 0.11 -15.70
CA MET A 455 33.24 0.09 -17.14
C MET A 455 34.14 -1.06 -17.59
N SER A 456 34.89 -1.69 -16.69
CA SER A 456 35.66 -2.90 -16.98
C SER A 456 34.73 -4.10 -17.30
N LEU A 457 33.53 -4.12 -16.71
CA LEU A 457 32.53 -5.15 -16.96
C LEU A 457 31.96 -5.09 -18.37
N VAL A 458 31.92 -3.91 -18.99
CA VAL A 458 31.50 -3.76 -20.40
C VAL A 458 32.40 -4.58 -21.33
N ALA A 459 33.71 -4.46 -21.14
CA ALA A 459 34.68 -5.21 -21.93
C ALA A 459 34.61 -6.72 -21.63
N ALA A 460 34.37 -7.09 -20.37
CA ALA A 460 34.21 -8.48 -19.97
C ALA A 460 32.94 -9.11 -20.55
N ALA A 461 31.81 -8.41 -20.52
CA ALA A 461 30.53 -8.85 -21.09
C ALA A 461 30.65 -9.03 -22.61
N ALA A 462 31.27 -8.08 -23.31
CA ALA A 462 31.54 -8.19 -24.75
C ALA A 462 32.45 -9.38 -25.09
N ALA A 463 33.39 -9.72 -24.21
CA ALA A 463 34.30 -10.86 -24.40
C ALA A 463 33.68 -12.21 -24.01
N ALA A 464 32.62 -12.22 -23.20
CA ALA A 464 32.01 -13.42 -22.65
C ALA A 464 31.13 -14.19 -23.64
N ASP A 465 30.82 -13.62 -24.82
CA ASP A 465 30.03 -14.25 -25.90
C ASP A 465 28.74 -14.90 -25.38
N LEU A 466 28.00 -14.13 -24.58
CA LEU A 466 26.77 -14.59 -23.93
C LEU A 466 25.65 -14.72 -24.97
N ASP A 467 24.89 -15.82 -24.90
CA ASP A 467 23.71 -16.08 -25.76
C ASP A 467 22.55 -15.10 -25.50
N PHE A 468 22.68 -14.23 -24.49
CA PHE A 468 21.75 -13.15 -24.16
C PHE A 468 22.54 -11.89 -23.76
N SER A 469 22.03 -10.71 -24.13
CA SER A 469 22.60 -9.40 -23.77
C SER A 469 21.48 -8.48 -23.32
N THR A 470 21.64 -7.83 -22.16
CA THR A 470 20.78 -6.73 -21.72
C THR A 470 21.49 -5.40 -21.95
N GLU A 471 20.74 -4.31 -22.01
CA GLU A 471 21.31 -2.94 -22.05
C GLU A 471 22.21 -2.72 -20.83
N ASP A 472 21.78 -3.23 -19.68
CA ASP A 472 22.49 -3.05 -18.41
C ASP A 472 23.88 -3.69 -18.36
N LEU A 473 23.97 -4.93 -18.87
CA LEU A 473 25.23 -5.65 -19.02
C LEU A 473 26.17 -4.98 -20.03
N ALA A 474 25.61 -4.43 -21.12
CA ALA A 474 26.37 -3.68 -22.11
C ALA A 474 26.86 -2.32 -21.56
N GLU A 475 26.19 -1.80 -20.55
CA GLU A 475 26.55 -0.57 -19.85
C GLU A 475 27.45 -0.79 -18.63
N GLY A 476 27.57 -2.02 -18.13
CA GLY A 476 28.46 -2.37 -17.01
C GLY A 476 27.84 -2.08 -15.64
N PHE A 477 26.51 -2.07 -15.54
CA PHE A 477 25.84 -1.95 -14.24
C PHE A 477 26.05 -3.21 -13.39
N THR A 478 26.21 -3.00 -12.09
CA THR A 478 26.31 -4.08 -11.10
C THR A 478 24.91 -4.43 -10.56
N ASP A 479 24.80 -5.52 -9.80
CA ASP A 479 23.59 -5.85 -9.04
C ASP A 479 23.17 -4.70 -8.10
N SER A 480 24.15 -4.00 -7.55
CA SER A 480 23.99 -2.90 -6.62
C SER A 480 23.37 -1.64 -7.24
N TRP A 481 23.18 -1.58 -8.56
CA TRP A 481 22.46 -0.49 -9.22
C TRP A 481 20.94 -0.57 -9.00
N TYR A 482 20.40 -1.78 -8.85
CA TYR A 482 18.96 -2.04 -8.71
C TYR A 482 18.50 -2.12 -7.26
N THR A 483 19.46 -2.22 -6.36
CA THR A 483 19.26 -2.30 -4.92
C THR A 483 19.03 -0.94 -4.32
#